data_AF-A0A0D2BC91-F1
#
_entry.id   AF-A0A0D2BC91-F1
#
_cell.length_a   1.000
_cell.length_b   1.000
_cell.length_c   1.000
_cell.angle_alpha   90.00
_cell.angle_beta   90.00
_cell.angle_gamma   90.00
#
_symmetry.space_group_name_H-M   'P 1'
#
loop_
_entity.id
_entity.type
_entity.pdbx_description
1 polymer ?
#
loop_
_entity_poly.entity_id
_entity_poly.type
_entity_poly.pdbx_seq_one_letter_code
_entity_poly.pdbx_strand_id
1 'polypeptide(L)'
;MRTSEKVILLYLQARLWSGKKFFGSLGPSVTRVSGCRVNKGPCESAEIEAERYVAQRTSIPVPKVYHTYQVDGRFYVEMEYVKGDTLQALWASGALSPDEKKALVMQVAGYIDQLRMLKPPHKEIVASADLGRCLDYRVGYRPLGPFTSNEEFHPFLRGYIHSAG
;
A
#
# COMPACT_ATOMS: atom_id res chain seq x y z
N MET A 1 -5.28 15.20 -23.61
CA MET A 1 -4.55 15.43 -22.34
C MET A 1 -4.49 16.93 -22.06
N ARG A 2 -5.00 17.37 -20.91
CA ARG A 2 -5.04 18.79 -20.51
C ARG A 2 -3.61 19.29 -20.27
N THR A 3 -3.36 20.60 -20.46
CA THR A 3 -2.02 21.19 -20.29
C THR A 3 -1.43 20.94 -18.90
N SER A 4 -2.26 20.93 -17.85
CA SER A 4 -1.86 20.62 -16.48
C SER A 4 -1.36 19.18 -16.29
N GLU A 5 -1.99 18.20 -16.94
CA GLU A 5 -1.59 16.78 -16.88
C GLU A 5 -0.21 16.57 -17.51
N LYS A 6 0.09 17.26 -18.62
CA LYS A 6 1.42 17.25 -19.27
C LYS A 6 2.52 17.78 -18.34
N VAL A 7 2.23 18.85 -17.61
CA VAL A 7 3.19 19.44 -16.67
C VAL A 7 3.47 18.48 -15.51
N ILE A 8 2.42 17.87 -14.94
CA ILE A 8 2.57 16.88 -13.85
C ILE A 8 3.35 15.66 -14.34
N LEU A 9 3.05 15.15 -15.53
CA LEU A 9 3.77 14.03 -16.15
C LEU A 9 5.27 14.35 -16.28
N LEU A 10 5.62 15.48 -16.89
CA LEU A 10 7.02 15.87 -17.09
C LEU A 10 7.75 16.06 -15.75
N TYR A 11 7.10 16.69 -14.78
CA TYR A 11 7.64 16.84 -13.43
C TYR A 11 7.90 15.49 -12.77
N LEU A 12 6.93 14.57 -12.81
CA LEU A 12 7.05 13.24 -12.22
C LEU A 12 8.16 12.45 -12.91
N GLN A 13 8.21 12.44 -14.24
CA GLN A 13 9.26 11.78 -15.02
C GLN A 13 10.65 12.32 -14.70
N ALA A 14 10.81 13.64 -14.68
CA ALA A 14 12.09 14.28 -14.34
C ALA A 14 12.53 13.91 -12.91
N ARG A 15 11.60 13.94 -11.95
CA ARG A 15 11.87 13.61 -10.54
C ARG A 15 12.21 12.13 -10.32
N LEU A 16 11.54 11.22 -11.03
CA LEU A 16 11.85 9.79 -10.99
C LEU A 16 13.20 9.50 -11.66
N TRP A 17 13.47 10.12 -12.80
CA TRP A 17 14.74 9.99 -13.50
C TRP A 17 15.91 10.49 -12.65
N SER A 18 15.79 11.69 -12.06
CA SER A 18 16.82 12.23 -11.17
C SER A 18 16.99 11.34 -9.94
N GLY A 19 15.89 10.88 -9.34
CA GLY A 19 15.90 9.99 -8.19
C GLY A 19 16.70 8.71 -8.44
N LYS A 20 16.43 8.03 -9.56
CA LYS A 20 17.18 6.83 -9.98
C LYS A 20 18.66 7.11 -10.19
N LYS A 21 19.00 8.27 -10.76
CA LYS A 21 20.38 8.67 -11.01
C LYS A 21 21.16 8.93 -9.72
N PHE A 22 20.54 9.58 -8.72
CA PHE A 22 21.23 9.97 -7.48
C PHE A 22 21.17 8.93 -6.36
N PHE A 23 20.09 8.14 -6.28
CA PHE A 23 19.84 7.22 -5.16
C PHE A 23 19.75 5.75 -5.57
N GLY A 24 19.82 5.44 -6.87
CA GLY A 24 19.58 4.09 -7.38
C GLY A 24 18.10 3.70 -7.40
N SER A 25 17.85 2.44 -7.75
CA SER A 25 16.52 1.85 -7.78
C SER A 25 16.22 1.09 -6.49
N LEU A 26 15.02 1.29 -5.92
CA LEU A 26 14.54 0.51 -4.77
C LEU A 26 13.60 -0.64 -5.20
N GLY A 27 13.46 -0.86 -6.50
CA GLY A 27 12.58 -1.87 -7.07
C GLY A 27 11.89 -1.37 -8.35
N PRO A 28 11.04 -2.21 -8.98
CA PRO A 28 10.39 -1.86 -10.25
C PRO A 28 9.44 -0.66 -10.13
N SER A 29 8.81 -0.49 -8.96
CA SER A 29 7.75 0.50 -8.74
C SER A 29 8.07 1.49 -7.61
N VAL A 30 9.32 1.55 -7.12
CA VAL A 30 9.70 2.45 -6.02
C VAL A 30 11.01 3.15 -6.36
N THR A 31 11.00 4.48 -6.29
CA THR A 31 12.18 5.32 -6.55
C THR A 31 12.36 6.31 -5.42
N ARG A 32 13.56 6.37 -4.83
CA ARG A 32 13.89 7.43 -3.89
C ARG A 32 14.06 8.75 -4.65
N VAL A 33 13.33 9.78 -4.23
CA VAL A 33 13.31 11.09 -4.92
C VAL A 33 13.99 12.19 -4.11
N SER A 34 14.27 11.95 -2.83
CA SER A 34 15.08 12.84 -1.98
C SER A 34 15.67 12.09 -0.78
N GLY A 35 16.37 12.81 0.09
CA GLY A 35 16.91 12.27 1.34
C GLY A 35 15.87 11.65 2.28
N CYS A 36 14.60 12.08 2.20
CA CYS A 36 13.50 11.67 3.10
C CYS A 36 12.21 11.29 2.38
N ARG A 37 12.24 11.11 1.04
CA ARG A 37 11.03 10.79 0.26
C ARG A 37 11.27 9.74 -0.81
N VAL A 38 10.28 8.89 -1.00
CA VAL A 38 10.16 7.96 -2.12
C VAL A 38 8.92 8.30 -2.95
N ASN A 39 8.95 7.93 -4.21
CA ASN A 39 7.79 7.86 -5.06
C ASN A 39 7.54 6.39 -5.42
N LYS A 40 6.34 5.90 -5.12
CA LYS A 40 5.87 4.57 -5.46
C LYS A 40 4.83 4.68 -6.56
N GLY A 41 4.96 3.83 -7.57
CA GLY A 41 3.96 3.66 -8.61
C GLY A 41 4.51 2.99 -9.87
N PRO A 42 3.64 2.49 -10.75
CA PRO A 42 2.18 2.53 -10.60
C PRO A 42 1.67 1.61 -9.46
N CYS A 43 0.69 2.06 -8.70
CA CYS A 43 0.01 1.31 -7.63
C CYS A 43 -1.50 1.57 -7.63
N GLU A 44 -2.26 0.85 -6.80
CA GLU A 44 -3.71 1.05 -6.64
C GLU A 44 -4.00 2.10 -5.55
N SER A 45 -5.06 2.90 -5.71
CA SER A 45 -5.44 3.91 -4.69
C SER A 45 -5.78 3.28 -3.34
N ALA A 46 -6.31 2.05 -3.36
CA ALA A 46 -6.63 1.25 -2.17
C ALA A 46 -5.45 1.09 -1.19
N GLU A 47 -4.21 1.17 -1.69
CA GLU A 47 -3.02 1.14 -0.83
C GLU A 47 -2.97 2.36 0.11
N ILE A 48 -3.21 3.56 -0.42
CA ILE A 48 -3.19 4.81 0.35
C ILE A 48 -4.41 4.94 1.26
N GLU A 49 -5.54 4.44 0.79
CA GLU A 49 -6.77 4.36 1.60
C GLU A 49 -6.52 3.47 2.83
N ALA A 50 -5.89 2.30 2.64
CA ALA A 50 -5.53 1.41 3.73
C ALA A 50 -4.48 2.01 4.67
N GLU A 51 -3.42 2.63 4.15
CA GLU A 51 -2.38 3.29 4.97
C GLU A 51 -2.98 4.37 5.86
N ARG A 52 -3.84 5.24 5.31
CA ARG A 52 -4.53 6.28 6.09
C ARG A 52 -5.46 5.68 7.14
N TYR A 53 -6.18 4.62 6.78
CA TYR A 53 -7.09 3.94 7.70
C TYR A 53 -6.37 3.38 8.92
N VAL A 54 -5.23 2.71 8.68
CA VAL A 54 -4.34 2.14 9.70
C VAL A 54 -3.68 3.23 10.55
N ALA A 55 -3.15 4.30 9.92
CA ALA A 55 -2.51 5.42 10.62
C ALA A 55 -3.41 6.07 11.68
N GLN A 56 -4.69 6.20 11.36
CA GLN A 56 -5.67 6.90 12.21
C GLN A 56 -6.14 6.07 13.41
N ARG A 57 -5.93 4.74 13.39
CA ARG A 57 -6.59 3.80 14.31
C ARG A 57 -5.63 2.87 15.04
N THR A 58 -4.34 2.94 14.73
CA THR A 58 -3.33 2.07 15.32
C THR A 58 -2.09 2.89 15.68
N SER A 59 -1.21 2.32 16.51
CA SER A 59 0.12 2.86 16.78
C SER A 59 1.17 2.41 15.76
N ILE A 60 0.76 1.69 14.71
CA ILE A 60 1.67 1.15 13.70
C ILE A 60 2.30 2.33 12.95
N PRO A 61 3.64 2.42 12.91
CA PRO A 61 4.30 3.45 12.13
C PRO A 61 4.07 3.18 10.64
N VAL A 62 3.33 4.08 9.98
CA VAL A 62 3.12 4.06 8.54
C VAL A 62 3.77 5.29 7.90
N PRO A 63 4.36 5.18 6.69
CA PRO A 63 5.02 6.31 6.05
C PRO A 63 4.04 7.45 5.77
N LYS A 64 4.46 8.69 6.03
CA LYS A 64 3.63 9.86 5.71
C LYS A 64 3.46 10.02 4.20
N VAL A 65 2.21 10.15 3.74
CA VAL A 65 1.88 10.51 2.36
C VAL A 65 2.00 12.02 2.16
N TYR A 66 2.76 12.45 1.15
CA TYR A 66 2.95 13.87 0.80
C TYR A 66 2.10 14.30 -0.39
N HIS A 67 2.14 13.53 -1.48
CA HIS A 67 1.40 13.84 -2.70
C HIS A 67 0.94 12.58 -3.40
N THR A 68 -0.17 12.68 -4.14
CA THR A 68 -0.62 11.65 -5.07
C THR A 68 -0.68 12.24 -6.47
N TYR A 69 -0.42 11.41 -7.47
CA TYR A 69 -0.42 11.79 -8.88
C TYR A 69 -1.25 10.78 -9.67
N GLN A 70 -2.11 11.29 -10.55
CA GLN A 70 -2.76 10.47 -11.58
C GLN A 70 -2.25 10.91 -12.95
N VAL A 71 -1.55 10.01 -13.62
CA VAL A 71 -0.89 10.29 -14.90
C VAL A 71 -1.05 9.08 -15.81
N ASP A 72 -1.54 9.31 -17.04
CA ASP A 72 -1.80 8.25 -18.03
C ASP A 72 -2.64 7.08 -17.48
N GLY A 73 -3.63 7.39 -16.65
CA GLY A 73 -4.50 6.39 -16.00
C GLY A 73 -3.82 5.56 -14.92
N ARG A 74 -2.60 5.92 -14.51
CA ARG A 74 -1.82 5.26 -13.46
C ARG A 74 -1.72 6.14 -12.23
N PHE A 75 -1.75 5.51 -11.06
CA PHE A 75 -1.66 6.20 -9.78
C PHE A 75 -0.25 6.05 -9.20
N TYR A 76 0.29 7.16 -8.70
CA TYR A 76 1.58 7.26 -8.05
C TYR A 76 1.43 8.00 -6.72
N VAL A 77 2.25 7.65 -5.75
CA VAL A 77 2.28 8.27 -4.43
C VAL A 77 3.70 8.68 -4.08
N GLU A 78 3.88 9.94 -3.67
CA GLU A 78 5.06 10.38 -2.96
C GLU A 78 4.83 10.28 -1.47
N MET A 79 5.70 9.52 -0.79
CA MET A 79 5.60 9.21 0.63
C MET A 79 6.96 9.29 1.31
N GLU A 80 6.95 9.22 2.63
CA GLU A 80 8.16 9.22 3.46
C GLU A 80 9.09 8.06 3.13
N TYR A 81 10.38 8.38 3.03
CA TYR A 81 11.43 7.38 3.03
C TYR A 81 11.83 7.10 4.48
N VAL A 82 11.40 5.95 4.99
CA VAL A 82 11.81 5.47 6.31
C VAL A 82 13.26 4.99 6.22
N LYS A 83 14.15 5.67 6.93
CA LYS A 83 15.56 5.29 7.01
C LYS A 83 15.70 4.15 8.02
N GLY A 84 16.48 3.13 7.66
CA GLY A 84 16.81 2.03 8.54
C GLY A 84 17.11 0.77 7.76
N ASP A 85 17.44 -0.28 8.50
CA ASP A 85 17.63 -1.62 7.97
C ASP A 85 16.33 -2.40 7.96
N THR A 86 16.16 -3.27 6.97
CA THR A 86 15.01 -4.17 6.96
C THR A 86 15.17 -5.22 8.06
N LEU A 87 14.04 -5.67 8.62
CA LEU A 87 14.05 -6.76 9.59
C LEU A 87 14.76 -8.00 9.04
N GLN A 88 14.58 -8.30 7.75
CA GLN A 88 15.26 -9.40 7.05
C GLN A 88 16.79 -9.27 7.10
N ALA A 89 17.33 -8.08 6.79
CA ALA A 89 18.77 -7.84 6.81
C ALA A 89 19.34 -7.98 8.23
N LEU A 90 18.66 -7.40 9.22
CA LEU A 90 19.06 -7.52 10.63
C LEU A 90 19.03 -8.97 11.11
N TRP A 91 17.99 -9.73 10.75
CA TRP A 91 17.88 -11.14 11.12
C TRP A 91 18.98 -12.00 10.50
N ALA A 92 19.28 -11.79 9.21
CA ALA A 92 20.30 -12.54 8.48
C ALA A 92 21.72 -12.21 8.93
N SER A 93 21.99 -10.96 9.32
CA SER A 93 23.32 -10.52 9.74
C SER A 93 23.78 -11.12 11.08
N GLY A 94 22.85 -11.63 11.90
CA GLY A 94 23.15 -12.06 13.26
C GLY A 94 23.40 -10.92 14.25
N ALA A 95 23.15 -9.66 13.87
CA ALA A 95 23.39 -8.48 14.71
C ALA A 95 22.46 -8.38 15.93
N LEU A 96 21.36 -9.14 15.96
CA LEU A 96 20.35 -9.09 17.02
C LEU A 96 20.64 -10.11 18.12
N SER A 97 20.74 -9.63 19.36
CA SER A 97 20.75 -10.47 20.56
C SER A 97 19.43 -11.24 20.74
N PRO A 98 19.41 -12.31 21.56
CA PRO A 98 18.18 -13.04 21.85
C PRO A 98 17.05 -12.16 22.41
N ASP A 99 17.38 -11.20 23.29
CA ASP A 99 16.41 -10.30 23.89
C ASP A 99 15.84 -9.28 22.88
N GLU A 100 16.67 -8.74 21.98
CA GLU A 100 16.20 -7.86 20.90
C GLU A 100 15.27 -8.61 19.93
N LYS A 101 15.61 -9.86 19.58
CA LYS A 101 14.72 -10.70 18.76
C LYS A 101 13.37 -10.90 19.43
N LYS A 102 13.36 -11.20 20.73
CA LYS A 102 12.14 -11.36 21.51
C LYS A 102 11.32 -10.07 21.53
N ALA A 103 11.96 -8.93 21.79
CA ALA A 103 11.30 -7.63 21.79
C ALA A 103 10.68 -7.28 20.42
N LEU A 104 11.40 -7.53 19.32
CA LEU A 104 10.91 -7.31 17.96
C LEU A 104 9.71 -8.21 17.64
N VAL A 105 9.75 -9.49 18.01
CA VAL A 105 8.62 -10.41 17.83
C VAL A 105 7.40 -9.93 18.61
N MET A 106 7.58 -9.52 19.87
CA MET A 106 6.49 -8.98 20.68
C MET A 106 5.89 -7.70 20.09
N GLN A 107 6.72 -6.80 19.56
CA GLN A 107 6.25 -5.58 18.91
C GLN A 107 5.44 -5.89 17.64
N VAL A 108 5.94 -6.76 16.77
CA VAL A 108 5.24 -7.16 15.54
C VAL A 108 3.93 -7.87 15.87
N ALA A 109 3.91 -8.76 16.87
CA ALA A 109 2.69 -9.40 17.34
C ALA A 109 1.64 -8.36 17.79
N GLY A 110 2.05 -7.37 18.59
CA GLY A 110 1.18 -6.28 19.01
C GLY A 110 0.63 -5.44 17.85
N TYR A 111 1.41 -5.23 16.78
CA TYR A 111 0.92 -4.57 15.56
C TYR A 111 -0.10 -5.44 14.80
N ILE A 112 0.14 -6.74 14.70
CA ILE A 112 -0.80 -7.67 14.07
C ILE A 112 -2.13 -7.70 14.84
N ASP A 113 -2.09 -7.70 16.18
CA ASP A 113 -3.29 -7.69 17.01
C ASP A 113 -4.10 -6.41 16.80
N GLN A 114 -3.44 -5.25 16.70
CA GLN A 114 -4.10 -3.99 16.36
C GLN A 114 -4.78 -4.05 14.97
N LEU A 115 -4.10 -4.59 13.95
CA LEU A 115 -4.70 -4.76 12.62
C LEU A 115 -5.94 -5.66 12.66
N ARG A 116 -5.89 -6.76 13.42
CA ARG A 116 -7.03 -7.69 13.58
C ARG A 116 -8.21 -7.06 14.33
N MET A 117 -7.97 -6.06 15.17
CA MET A 117 -9.01 -5.34 15.88
C MET A 117 -9.71 -4.27 15.02
N LEU A 118 -9.12 -3.87 13.90
CA LEU A 118 -9.72 -2.90 12.99
C LEU A 118 -11.09 -3.41 12.50
N LYS A 119 -12.08 -2.53 12.56
CA LYS A 119 -13.39 -2.76 11.94
C LYS A 119 -13.38 -2.21 10.53
N PRO A 120 -14.13 -2.78 9.57
CA PRO A 120 -14.32 -2.12 8.29
C PRO A 120 -15.09 -0.81 8.47
N PRO A 121 -14.88 0.21 7.61
CA PRO A 121 -15.64 1.46 7.64
C PRO A 121 -17.15 1.23 7.53
N HIS A 122 -17.57 0.24 6.74
CA HIS A 122 -18.94 -0.21 6.60
C HIS A 122 -18.98 -1.74 6.60
N LYS A 123 -19.71 -2.36 7.54
CA LYS A 123 -19.68 -3.82 7.73
C LYS A 123 -20.31 -4.62 6.60
N GLU A 124 -21.27 -4.02 5.91
CA GLU A 124 -22.03 -4.71 4.86
C GLU A 124 -21.31 -4.63 3.51
N ILE A 125 -20.46 -3.63 3.30
CA ILE A 125 -19.81 -3.36 2.01
C ILE A 125 -18.46 -4.09 1.97
N VAL A 126 -18.21 -4.82 0.88
CA VAL A 126 -16.90 -5.41 0.58
C VAL A 126 -16.17 -4.48 -0.39
N ALA A 127 -15.28 -3.66 0.15
CA ALA A 127 -14.59 -2.60 -0.58
C ALA A 127 -13.24 -2.25 0.05
N SER A 128 -12.54 -1.27 -0.53
CA SER A 128 -11.38 -0.64 0.10
C SER A 128 -11.77 0.22 1.31
N ALA A 129 -10.78 0.78 2.01
CA ALA A 129 -11.03 1.58 3.20
C ALA A 129 -11.79 2.90 2.94
N ASP A 130 -11.78 3.42 1.71
CA ASP A 130 -12.60 4.55 1.27
C ASP A 130 -13.82 4.09 0.43
N LEU A 131 -14.25 2.82 0.58
CA LEU A 131 -15.42 2.23 -0.08
C LEU A 131 -15.30 2.14 -1.62
N GLY A 132 -14.08 2.14 -2.14
CA GLY A 132 -13.76 1.93 -3.55
C GLY A 132 -13.40 0.48 -3.90
N ARG A 133 -12.77 0.29 -5.04
CA ARG A 133 -12.27 -1.02 -5.47
C ARG A 133 -11.10 -1.45 -4.57
N CYS A 134 -11.07 -2.70 -4.14
CA CYS A 134 -9.95 -3.25 -3.38
C CYS A 134 -9.15 -4.27 -4.19
N LEU A 135 -7.95 -4.61 -3.73
CA LEU A 135 -7.10 -5.63 -4.32
C LEU A 135 -6.80 -6.69 -3.26
N ASP A 136 -7.21 -7.93 -3.50
CA ASP A 136 -6.86 -9.09 -2.69
C ASP A 136 -6.26 -10.17 -3.61
N TYR A 137 -4.95 -10.40 -3.48
CA TYR A 137 -4.22 -11.37 -4.29
C TYR A 137 -4.65 -12.83 -4.06
N ARG A 138 -5.40 -13.13 -2.98
CA ARG A 138 -6.00 -14.44 -2.78
C ARG A 138 -7.22 -14.66 -3.68
N VAL A 139 -7.85 -13.57 -4.14
CA VAL A 139 -9.00 -13.59 -5.04
C VAL A 139 -8.54 -13.42 -6.49
N GLY A 140 -7.59 -12.50 -6.74
CA GLY A 140 -7.00 -12.34 -8.06
C GLY A 140 -6.10 -11.12 -8.19
N TYR A 141 -5.50 -10.96 -9.39
CA TYR A 141 -4.53 -9.89 -9.69
C TYR A 141 -5.18 -8.58 -10.17
N ARG A 142 -6.51 -8.48 -10.16
CA ARG A 142 -7.25 -7.29 -10.61
C ARG A 142 -8.05 -6.70 -9.45
N PRO A 143 -8.18 -5.36 -9.38
CA PRO A 143 -9.07 -4.74 -8.41
C PRO A 143 -10.51 -5.26 -8.55
N LEU A 144 -11.21 -5.43 -7.43
CA LEU A 144 -12.55 -6.00 -7.32
C LEU A 144 -13.48 -5.07 -6.52
N GLY A 145 -14.79 -5.27 -6.68
CA GLY A 145 -15.81 -4.47 -6.03
C GLY A 145 -15.85 -3.01 -6.53
N PRO A 146 -16.34 -2.08 -5.70
CA PRO A 146 -16.96 -2.33 -4.40
C PRO A 146 -18.22 -3.20 -4.54
N PHE A 147 -18.47 -4.08 -3.58
CA PHE A 147 -19.73 -4.84 -3.49
C PHE A 147 -20.55 -4.29 -2.34
N THR A 148 -21.84 -4.07 -2.58
CA THR A 148 -22.75 -3.46 -1.61
C THR A 148 -23.12 -4.41 -0.48
N SER A 149 -22.97 -5.72 -0.69
CA SER A 149 -23.25 -6.75 0.30
C SER A 149 -22.40 -8.02 0.11
N ASN A 150 -22.42 -8.91 1.10
CA ASN A 150 -21.79 -10.23 0.98
C ASN A 150 -22.52 -11.12 -0.04
N GLU A 151 -23.83 -10.95 -0.18
CA GLU A 151 -24.67 -11.64 -1.17
C GLU A 151 -24.25 -11.29 -2.60
N GLU A 152 -23.75 -10.08 -2.85
CA GLU A 152 -23.18 -9.67 -4.14
C GLU A 152 -21.76 -10.22 -4.34
N PHE A 153 -20.95 -10.22 -3.27
CA PHE A 153 -19.55 -10.66 -3.33
C PHE A 153 -19.37 -12.19 -3.48
N HIS A 154 -20.18 -13.01 -2.81
CA HIS A 154 -20.00 -14.47 -2.82
C HIS A 154 -20.22 -15.14 -4.19
N PRO A 155 -21.19 -14.73 -5.04
CA PRO A 155 -21.28 -15.22 -6.41
C PRO A 155 -20.04 -14.86 -7.24
N PHE A 156 -19.49 -13.66 -7.08
CA PHE A 156 -18.27 -13.24 -7.76
C PHE A 156 -17.08 -14.16 -7.44
N LEU A 157 -16.89 -14.55 -6.17
CA LEU A 157 -15.84 -15.50 -5.77
C LEU A 157 -15.97 -16.89 -6.44
N ARG A 158 -17.18 -17.27 -6.84
CA ARG A 158 -17.49 -18.55 -7.50
C ARG A 158 -17.52 -18.44 -9.02
N GLY A 159 -17.12 -17.30 -9.60
CA GLY A 159 -17.22 -17.07 -11.04
C GLY A 159 -18.67 -17.02 -11.55
N TYR A 160 -19.61 -16.63 -10.69
CA TYR A 160 -21.06 -16.62 -10.94
C TYR A 160 -21.66 -18.00 -11.30
N ILE A 161 -21.00 -19.09 -10.91
CA ILE A 161 -21.58 -20.42 -11.01
C ILE A 161 -22.71 -20.52 -9.97
N HIS A 162 -23.95 -20.56 -10.44
CA HIS A 162 -25.08 -20.90 -9.60
C HIS A 162 -25.01 -22.39 -9.25
N SER A 163 -25.15 -22.72 -7.97
CA SER A 163 -25.36 -24.10 -7.54
C SER A 163 -26.57 -24.63 -8.34
N ALA A 164 -26.37 -25.66 -9.16
CA ALA A 164 -27.49 -26.37 -9.75
C ALA A 164 -28.38 -26.86 -8.59
N GLY A 165 -29.65 -26.43 -8.62
CA GLY A 165 -30.67 -26.88 -7.68
C GLY A 165 -31.02 -28.35 -7.85
#